data_AF-A0A315CV97-F1
#
_entry.id   AF-A0A315CV97-F1
#
_cell.length_a   1.000
_cell.length_b   1.000
_cell.length_c   1.000
_cell.angle_alpha   90.00
_cell.angle_beta   90.00
_cell.angle_gamma   90.00
#
_symmetry.space_group_name_H-M   'P 1'
#
loop_
_entity.id
_entity.type
_entity.pdbx_description
1 polymer ?
#
loop_
_entity_poly.entity_id
_entity_poly.type
_entity_poly.pdbx_seq_one_letter_code
_entity_poly.pdbx_strand_id
1 'polypeptide(L)'
;MIQTNEEVQAQALAYAKSHRTRIARERTDLDKFPSEEQPVSVFMAGSPGAGKTEASMELLSEFDSILRIDPDDLRVEFPAYGGSNSWLFQGAVALLVERIHDRALAQGQSFLLDGTLSNYAVAQKNIERSLKRGRLVQILYVYQEPAFAWQFVRAREVHEGRYIPPEKFVDQYFLAREVVQKLKDKYDHQIRVDVLLKNTDGSTQRSFADVDNVDKLVPERFNREQVMEIAIHN
;
A
#
# COMPACT_ATOMS: atom_id res chain seq x y z
N MET A 1 28.26 20.86 4.86
CA MET A 1 27.52 21.16 3.62
C MET A 1 26.13 20.55 3.76
N ILE A 2 25.07 21.29 3.42
CA ILE A 2 23.72 20.73 3.33
C ILE A 2 23.66 19.94 2.02
N GLN A 3 23.34 18.65 2.09
CA GLN A 3 23.17 17.81 0.90
C GLN A 3 21.98 18.28 0.07
N THR A 4 22.08 18.22 -1.25
CA THR A 4 20.95 18.54 -2.14
C THR A 4 19.92 17.40 -2.16
N ASN A 5 18.67 17.70 -2.55
CA ASN A 5 17.62 16.67 -2.70
C ASN A 5 18.03 15.57 -3.69
N GLU A 6 18.72 15.93 -4.77
CA GLU A 6 19.20 15.00 -5.79
C GLU A 6 20.30 14.08 -5.23
N GLU A 7 21.22 14.63 -4.43
CA GLU A 7 22.26 13.85 -3.74
C GLU A 7 21.65 12.83 -2.77
N VAL A 8 20.63 13.25 -2.00
CA VAL A 8 19.92 12.36 -1.06
C VAL A 8 19.23 11.23 -1.83
N GLN A 9 18.54 11.53 -2.93
CA GLN A 9 17.89 10.52 -3.78
C GLN A 9 18.90 9.53 -4.38
N ALA A 10 20.01 10.03 -4.92
CA ALA A 10 21.06 9.20 -5.51
C ALA A 10 21.69 8.26 -4.47
N GLN A 11 21.98 8.78 -3.26
CA GLN A 11 22.51 7.99 -2.15
C GLN A 11 21.51 6.93 -1.68
N ALA A 12 20.23 7.27 -1.56
CA ALA A 12 19.18 6.32 -1.19
C ALA A 12 19.06 5.18 -2.20
N LEU A 13 19.09 5.49 -3.51
CA LEU A 13 19.07 4.49 -4.58
C LEU A 13 20.31 3.60 -4.55
N ALA A 14 21.50 4.17 -4.36
CA ALA A 14 22.74 3.40 -4.24
C ALA A 14 22.69 2.47 -3.02
N TYR A 15 22.23 2.96 -1.88
CA TYR A 15 22.05 2.19 -0.65
C TYR A 15 21.06 1.04 -0.84
N ALA A 16 19.88 1.30 -1.43
CA ALA A 16 18.90 0.24 -1.71
C ALA A 16 19.49 -0.84 -2.62
N LYS A 17 20.22 -0.47 -3.68
CA LYS A 17 20.84 -1.44 -4.60
C LYS A 17 21.83 -2.36 -3.89
N SER A 18 22.65 -1.84 -2.99
CA SER A 18 23.66 -2.63 -2.26
C SER A 18 23.08 -3.43 -1.08
N HIS A 19 21.99 -2.97 -0.44
CA HIS A 19 21.47 -3.58 0.78
C HIS A 19 20.17 -4.37 0.61
N ARG A 20 19.41 -4.20 -0.49
CA ARG A 20 18.08 -4.82 -0.68
C ARG A 20 18.06 -6.33 -0.44
N THR A 21 19.12 -7.06 -0.78
CA THR A 21 19.18 -8.51 -0.58
C THR A 21 19.35 -8.87 0.89
N ARG A 22 20.14 -8.10 1.66
CA ARG A 22 20.27 -8.27 3.11
C ARG A 22 18.94 -7.96 3.79
N ILE A 23 18.38 -6.78 3.51
CA ILE A 23 17.10 -6.32 4.08
C ILE A 23 15.98 -7.32 3.75
N ALA A 24 15.89 -7.79 2.50
CA ALA A 24 14.88 -8.77 2.14
C ALA A 24 15.06 -10.10 2.89
N ARG A 25 16.28 -10.55 3.18
CA ARG A 25 16.51 -11.76 3.99
C ARG A 25 16.02 -11.59 5.42
N GLU A 26 16.31 -10.45 6.03
CA GLU A 26 15.90 -10.13 7.41
C GLU A 26 14.37 -9.97 7.52
N ARG A 27 13.75 -9.36 6.52
CA ARG A 27 12.30 -9.12 6.48
C ARG A 27 11.50 -10.39 6.14
N THR A 28 12.08 -11.37 5.47
CA THR A 28 11.41 -12.63 5.09
C THR A 28 11.98 -13.85 5.81
N ASP A 29 12.36 -13.67 7.06
CA ASP A 29 12.87 -14.73 7.93
C ASP A 29 11.88 -15.90 8.03
N LEU A 30 12.34 -17.12 7.74
CA LEU A 30 11.49 -18.33 7.73
C LEU A 30 11.10 -18.79 9.12
N ASP A 31 11.88 -18.44 10.14
CA ASP A 31 11.55 -18.78 11.53
C ASP A 31 10.40 -17.90 12.05
N LYS A 32 10.21 -16.71 11.45
CA LYS A 32 9.13 -15.77 11.78
C LYS A 32 7.92 -15.93 10.86
N PHE A 33 8.17 -16.17 9.57
CA PHE A 33 7.16 -16.32 8.54
C PHE A 33 7.43 -17.64 7.81
N PRO A 34 6.87 -18.77 8.25
CA PRO A 34 7.14 -20.06 7.65
C PRO A 34 6.60 -20.13 6.20
N SER A 35 7.15 -21.08 5.42
CA SER A 35 6.56 -21.43 4.13
C SER A 35 5.23 -22.13 4.34
N GLU A 36 4.28 -21.86 3.47
CA GLU A 36 2.94 -22.49 3.47
C GLU A 36 2.75 -23.31 2.20
N GLU A 37 1.98 -24.39 2.28
CA GLU A 37 1.61 -25.20 1.11
C GLU A 37 0.66 -24.43 0.17
N GLN A 38 -0.22 -23.60 0.74
CA GLN A 38 -1.21 -22.80 0.02
C GLN A 38 -1.11 -21.32 0.40
N PRO A 39 -0.02 -20.64 0.02
CA PRO A 39 0.22 -19.29 0.51
C PRO A 39 -0.69 -18.27 -0.17
N VAL A 40 -1.07 -17.25 0.60
CA VAL A 40 -2.01 -16.19 0.22
C VAL A 40 -1.25 -14.90 -0.07
N SER A 41 -1.67 -14.18 -1.11
CA SER A 41 -1.18 -12.82 -1.42
C SER A 41 -2.30 -11.82 -1.19
N VAL A 42 -2.17 -10.99 -0.16
CA VAL A 42 -3.08 -9.88 0.12
C VAL A 42 -2.47 -8.57 -0.36
N PHE A 43 -3.22 -7.79 -1.13
CA PHE A 43 -2.83 -6.46 -1.58
C PHE A 43 -3.80 -5.42 -1.02
N MET A 44 -3.29 -4.49 -0.21
CA MET A 44 -4.09 -3.36 0.24
C MET A 44 -4.28 -2.36 -0.91
N ALA A 45 -5.44 -1.72 -0.93
CA ALA A 45 -5.76 -0.64 -1.84
C ALA A 45 -6.52 0.47 -1.10
N GLY A 46 -6.37 1.71 -1.55
CA GLY A 46 -7.05 2.86 -0.94
C GLY A 46 -6.17 4.11 -0.89
N SER A 47 -6.82 5.27 -0.85
CA SER A 47 -6.17 6.58 -0.79
C SER A 47 -5.27 6.72 0.45
N PRO A 48 -4.31 7.66 0.46
CA PRO A 48 -3.66 8.08 1.70
C PRO A 48 -4.71 8.48 2.74
N GLY A 49 -4.50 8.09 4.00
CA GLY A 49 -5.45 8.37 5.08
C GLY A 49 -6.74 7.54 5.04
N ALA A 50 -6.88 6.57 4.14
CA ALA A 50 -8.08 5.72 4.08
C ALA A 50 -8.25 4.76 5.26
N GLY A 51 -7.29 4.65 6.17
CA GLY A 51 -7.34 3.68 7.27
C GLY A 51 -6.79 2.28 6.92
N LYS A 52 -5.88 2.20 5.94
CA LYS A 52 -5.26 0.92 5.50
C LYS A 52 -4.37 0.31 6.57
N THR A 53 -3.64 1.13 7.31
CA THR A 53 -2.69 0.69 8.33
C THR A 53 -3.43 0.03 9.50
N GLU A 54 -4.53 0.62 9.93
CA GLU A 54 -5.41 0.08 10.96
C GLU A 54 -6.08 -1.21 10.47
N ALA A 55 -6.59 -1.21 9.24
CA ALA A 55 -7.20 -2.40 8.63
C ALA A 55 -6.19 -3.55 8.45
N SER A 56 -4.94 -3.26 8.06
CA SER A 56 -3.90 -4.28 7.91
C SER A 56 -3.48 -4.83 9.27
N MET A 57 -3.35 -3.99 10.30
CA MET A 57 -3.05 -4.43 11.66
C MET A 57 -4.18 -5.28 12.26
N GLU A 58 -5.44 -4.87 12.07
CA GLU A 58 -6.62 -5.63 12.48
C GLU A 58 -6.64 -7.02 11.82
N LEU A 59 -6.47 -7.07 10.49
CA LEU A 59 -6.41 -8.33 9.76
C LEU A 59 -5.24 -9.22 10.23
N LEU A 60 -4.06 -8.65 10.41
CA LEU A 60 -2.87 -9.40 10.85
C LEU A 60 -3.00 -9.91 12.28
N SER A 61 -3.83 -9.29 13.13
CA SER A 61 -4.06 -9.75 14.50
C SER A 61 -4.81 -11.10 14.58
N GLU A 62 -5.47 -11.49 13.48
CA GLU A 62 -6.17 -12.78 13.38
C GLU A 62 -5.23 -13.94 12.97
N PHE A 63 -3.98 -13.65 12.62
CA PHE A 63 -3.02 -14.65 12.13
C PHE A 63 -1.70 -14.60 12.90
N ASP A 64 -1.16 -15.76 13.22
CA ASP A 64 0.08 -15.86 14.01
C ASP A 64 1.32 -15.37 13.25
N SER A 65 1.36 -15.53 11.92
CA SER A 65 2.58 -15.29 11.13
C SER A 65 2.32 -14.92 9.66
N ILE A 66 1.90 -13.68 9.38
CA ILE A 66 1.84 -13.14 8.02
C ILE A 66 2.87 -12.02 7.83
N LEU A 67 3.61 -12.10 6.73
CA LEU A 67 4.58 -11.06 6.35
C LEU A 67 3.87 -9.79 5.90
N ARG A 68 3.99 -8.70 6.67
CA ARG A 68 3.60 -7.36 6.21
C ARG A 68 4.73 -6.70 5.42
N ILE A 69 4.42 -6.23 4.21
CA ILE A 69 5.31 -5.47 3.35
C ILE A 69 4.75 -4.05 3.20
N ASP A 70 5.18 -3.16 4.09
CA ASP A 70 4.79 -1.74 4.08
C ASP A 70 5.96 -0.86 3.58
N PRO A 71 5.80 -0.10 2.48
CA PRO A 71 6.78 0.88 2.03
C PRO A 71 7.18 1.90 3.09
N ASP A 72 6.27 2.23 4.02
CA ASP A 72 6.48 3.22 5.06
C ASP A 72 7.46 2.71 6.13
N ASP A 73 7.31 1.44 6.53
CA ASP A 73 8.21 0.75 7.48
C ASP A 73 9.63 0.55 6.96
N LEU A 74 9.83 0.71 5.65
CA LEU A 74 11.13 0.54 4.99
C LEU A 74 11.91 1.84 4.86
N ARG A 75 11.30 3.00 5.14
CA ARG A 75 12.01 4.29 5.03
C ARG A 75 13.11 4.46 6.08
N VAL A 76 12.92 3.88 7.27
CA VAL A 76 13.88 3.93 8.37
C VAL A 76 15.19 3.18 8.07
N GLU A 77 15.22 2.35 7.02
CA GLU A 77 16.45 1.69 6.55
C GLU A 77 17.47 2.67 5.97
N PHE A 78 17.02 3.87 5.55
CA PHE A 78 17.87 4.84 4.85
C PHE A 78 18.47 5.86 5.84
N PRO A 79 19.81 5.99 5.91
CA PRO A 79 20.47 6.88 6.87
C PRO A 79 20.06 8.36 6.79
N ALA A 80 19.70 8.84 5.59
CA ALA A 80 19.31 10.24 5.36
C ALA A 80 17.81 10.50 5.59
N TYR A 81 17.02 9.48 5.95
CA TYR A 81 15.59 9.66 6.18
C TYR A 81 15.32 10.32 7.53
N GLY A 82 14.54 11.41 7.51
CA GLY A 82 14.21 12.21 8.71
C GLY A 82 12.72 12.48 8.87
N GLY A 83 11.84 11.69 8.24
CA GLY A 83 10.39 11.92 8.23
C GLY A 83 9.98 12.96 7.20
N SER A 84 10.38 14.21 7.42
CA SER A 84 10.03 15.39 6.62
C SER A 84 10.39 15.24 5.14
N ASN A 85 11.42 14.47 4.79
CA ASN A 85 11.92 14.30 3.43
C ASN A 85 11.46 12.99 2.75
N SER A 86 10.37 12.38 3.23
CA SER A 86 9.87 11.08 2.77
C SER A 86 9.72 10.93 1.25
N TRP A 87 9.35 12.00 0.54
CA TRP A 87 9.18 11.99 -0.93
C TRP A 87 10.48 11.69 -1.68
N LEU A 88 11.64 11.93 -1.07
CA LEU A 88 12.95 11.63 -1.68
C LEU A 88 13.24 10.12 -1.73
N PHE A 89 12.56 9.30 -0.92
CA PHE A 89 12.90 7.87 -0.78
C PHE A 89 12.01 6.95 -1.61
N GLN A 90 11.00 7.45 -2.32
CA GLN A 90 10.01 6.63 -3.02
C GLN A 90 10.64 5.61 -3.97
N GLY A 91 11.61 6.04 -4.79
CA GLY A 91 12.31 5.15 -5.74
C GLY A 91 13.17 4.10 -5.06
N ALA A 92 13.86 4.48 -3.97
CA ALA A 92 14.73 3.58 -3.23
C ALA A 92 13.93 2.52 -2.44
N VAL A 93 12.83 2.94 -1.80
CA VAL A 93 11.89 2.06 -1.10
C VAL A 93 11.28 1.04 -2.07
N ALA A 94 10.91 1.45 -3.27
CA ALA A 94 10.34 0.54 -4.28
C ALA A 94 11.29 -0.64 -4.60
N LEU A 95 12.61 -0.41 -4.60
CA LEU A 95 13.60 -1.48 -4.79
C LEU A 95 13.66 -2.45 -3.61
N LEU A 96 13.42 -1.98 -2.38
CA LEU A 96 13.34 -2.83 -1.19
C LEU A 96 12.06 -3.67 -1.23
N VAL A 97 10.91 -3.04 -1.48
CA VAL A 97 9.59 -3.71 -1.60
C VAL A 97 9.62 -4.78 -2.68
N GLU A 98 10.15 -4.48 -3.87
CA GLU A 98 10.25 -5.46 -4.95
C GLU A 98 11.11 -6.65 -4.52
N ARG A 99 12.25 -6.41 -3.85
CA ARG A 99 13.14 -7.49 -3.42
C ARG A 99 12.54 -8.36 -2.31
N ILE A 100 11.81 -7.76 -1.37
CA ILE A 100 11.07 -8.47 -0.31
C ILE A 100 9.96 -9.32 -0.93
N HIS A 101 9.15 -8.74 -1.81
CA HIS A 101 8.08 -9.43 -2.52
C HIS A 101 8.61 -10.60 -3.38
N ASP A 102 9.71 -10.41 -4.11
CA ASP A 102 10.39 -11.48 -4.84
C ASP A 102 10.72 -12.67 -3.95
N ARG A 103 11.26 -12.38 -2.77
CA ARG A 103 11.73 -13.40 -1.84
C ARG A 103 10.58 -14.10 -1.14
N ALA A 104 9.55 -13.37 -0.70
CA ALA A 104 8.32 -13.94 -0.13
C ALA A 104 7.63 -14.91 -1.09
N LEU A 105 7.51 -14.54 -2.36
CA LEU A 105 6.97 -15.40 -3.40
C LEU A 105 7.83 -16.66 -3.66
N ALA A 106 9.16 -16.51 -3.60
CA ALA A 106 10.08 -17.62 -3.80
C ALA A 106 10.09 -18.61 -2.61
N GLN A 107 9.87 -18.10 -1.41
CA GLN A 107 9.85 -18.87 -0.16
C GLN A 107 8.47 -19.43 0.19
N GLY A 108 7.42 -19.16 -0.59
CA GLY A 108 6.09 -19.69 -0.31
C GLY A 108 5.45 -19.10 0.95
N GLN A 109 5.79 -17.87 1.33
CA GLN A 109 5.25 -17.20 2.52
C GLN A 109 3.96 -16.44 2.17
N SER A 110 2.92 -16.49 3.00
CA SER A 110 1.81 -15.55 2.88
C SER A 110 2.26 -14.12 3.21
N PHE A 111 1.72 -13.15 2.48
CA PHE A 111 2.06 -11.75 2.71
C PHE A 111 0.86 -10.82 2.53
N LEU A 112 0.96 -9.66 3.19
CA LEU A 112 0.13 -8.49 2.97
C LEU A 112 1.01 -7.34 2.49
N LEU A 113 0.74 -6.82 1.29
CA LEU A 113 1.44 -5.66 0.73
C LEU A 113 0.61 -4.40 0.94
N ASP A 114 1.07 -3.50 1.83
CA ASP A 114 0.35 -2.31 2.28
C ASP A 114 0.61 -1.10 1.36
N GLY A 115 0.04 -1.16 0.16
CA GLY A 115 0.16 -0.11 -0.85
C GLY A 115 -1.15 0.67 -1.05
N THR A 116 -1.10 1.72 -1.87
CA THR A 116 -2.32 2.40 -2.35
C THR A 116 -2.98 1.67 -3.52
N LEU A 117 -2.25 0.76 -4.17
CA LEU A 117 -2.64 0.07 -5.42
C LEU A 117 -2.98 1.01 -6.58
N SER A 118 -2.44 2.24 -6.60
CA SER A 118 -2.86 3.29 -7.55
C SER A 118 -2.11 3.31 -8.90
N ASN A 119 -1.21 2.35 -9.15
CA ASN A 119 -0.52 2.22 -10.45
C ASN A 119 -0.88 0.87 -11.08
N TYR A 120 -1.70 0.92 -12.13
CA TYR A 120 -2.21 -0.28 -12.79
C TYR A 120 -1.10 -1.24 -13.26
N ALA A 121 -0.04 -0.74 -13.91
CA ALA A 121 1.01 -1.59 -14.45
C ALA A 121 1.78 -2.33 -13.35
N VAL A 122 2.08 -1.65 -12.23
CA VAL A 122 2.75 -2.25 -11.07
C VAL A 122 1.82 -3.24 -10.36
N ALA A 123 0.57 -2.86 -10.12
CA ALA A 123 -0.43 -3.71 -9.46
C ALA A 123 -0.68 -4.99 -10.26
N GLN A 124 -0.91 -4.85 -11.56
CA GLN A 124 -1.09 -5.96 -12.50
C GLN A 124 0.13 -6.90 -12.49
N LYS A 125 1.36 -6.36 -12.60
CA LYS A 125 2.59 -7.16 -12.53
C LYS A 125 2.66 -7.97 -11.23
N ASN A 126 2.33 -7.36 -10.09
CA ASN A 126 2.41 -8.02 -8.79
C ASN A 126 1.35 -9.13 -8.61
N ILE A 127 0.13 -8.89 -9.07
CA ILE A 127 -0.97 -9.87 -9.06
C ILE A 127 -0.62 -11.06 -9.97
N GLU A 128 -0.19 -10.82 -11.21
CA GLU A 128 0.17 -11.88 -12.15
C GLU A 128 1.28 -12.78 -11.61
N ARG A 129 2.24 -12.20 -10.90
CA ARG A 129 3.32 -12.98 -10.27
C ARG A 129 2.81 -13.91 -9.17
N SER A 130 1.77 -13.51 -8.44
CA SER A 130 1.13 -14.34 -7.43
C SER A 130 0.29 -15.44 -8.09
N LEU A 131 -0.55 -15.08 -9.07
CA LEU A 131 -1.39 -16.03 -9.82
C LEU A 131 -0.56 -17.10 -10.53
N LYS A 132 0.56 -16.73 -11.17
CA LYS A 132 1.49 -17.68 -11.83
C LYS A 132 2.09 -18.72 -10.87
N ARG A 133 2.03 -18.46 -9.57
CA ARG A 133 2.50 -19.37 -8.51
C ARG A 133 1.35 -20.13 -7.84
N GLY A 134 0.13 -20.08 -8.40
CA GLY A 134 -1.03 -20.81 -7.88
C GLY A 134 -1.54 -20.29 -6.53
N ARG A 135 -1.22 -19.04 -6.19
CA ARG A 135 -1.57 -18.44 -4.90
C ARG A 135 -3.00 -17.92 -4.91
N LEU A 136 -3.68 -17.98 -3.77
CA LEU A 136 -4.91 -17.20 -3.59
C LEU A 136 -4.54 -15.71 -3.56
N VAL A 137 -5.21 -14.90 -4.39
CA VAL A 137 -4.97 -13.47 -4.47
C VAL A 137 -6.19 -12.72 -3.98
N GLN A 138 -6.00 -11.91 -2.94
CA GLN A 138 -7.01 -11.05 -2.34
C GLN A 138 -6.57 -9.60 -2.48
N ILE A 139 -7.49 -8.73 -2.92
CA ILE A 139 -7.36 -7.29 -2.77
C ILE A 139 -8.27 -6.88 -1.61
N LEU A 140 -7.74 -6.09 -0.68
CA LEU A 140 -8.50 -5.45 0.38
C LEU A 140 -8.55 -3.95 0.11
N TYR A 141 -9.67 -3.49 -0.46
CA TYR A 141 -9.89 -2.09 -0.79
C TYR A 141 -10.52 -1.35 0.39
N VAL A 142 -9.77 -0.42 0.98
CA VAL A 142 -10.23 0.42 2.08
C VAL A 142 -10.67 1.77 1.52
N TYR A 143 -11.94 2.09 1.71
CA TYR A 143 -12.51 3.36 1.32
C TYR A 143 -12.82 4.24 2.54
N GLN A 144 -12.45 5.51 2.40
CA GLN A 144 -12.79 6.58 3.32
C GLN A 144 -13.18 7.81 2.50
N GLU A 145 -14.16 8.56 2.98
CA GLU A 145 -14.56 9.81 2.36
C GLU A 145 -13.37 10.82 2.34
N PRO A 146 -13.16 11.57 1.24
CA PRO A 146 -11.93 12.35 1.04
C PRO A 146 -11.64 13.37 2.14
N ALA A 147 -12.66 14.00 2.75
CA ALA A 147 -12.47 14.95 3.84
C ALA A 147 -11.81 14.30 5.07
N PHE A 148 -12.29 13.14 5.50
CA PHE A 148 -11.72 12.42 6.63
C PHE A 148 -10.36 11.80 6.27
N ALA A 149 -10.23 11.24 5.07
CA ALA A 149 -8.94 10.73 4.60
C ALA A 149 -7.86 11.83 4.62
N TRP A 150 -8.20 13.04 4.18
CA TRP A 150 -7.29 14.18 4.21
C TRP A 150 -6.93 14.62 5.63
N GLN A 151 -7.89 14.63 6.57
CA GLN A 151 -7.61 14.89 7.98
C GLN A 151 -6.56 13.94 8.54
N PHE A 152 -6.64 12.63 8.23
CA PHE A 152 -5.62 11.66 8.64
C PHE A 152 -4.27 11.92 7.96
N VAL A 153 -4.24 12.32 6.69
CA VAL A 153 -3.00 12.72 6.01
C VAL A 153 -2.34 13.90 6.73
N ARG A 154 -3.11 14.94 7.06
CA ARG A 154 -2.62 16.13 7.77
C ARG A 154 -2.14 15.81 9.18
N ALA A 155 -2.86 14.94 9.91
CA ALA A 155 -2.43 14.48 11.23
C ALA A 155 -1.06 13.79 11.16
N ARG A 156 -0.85 12.90 10.17
CA ARG A 156 0.45 12.23 9.95
C ARG A 156 1.54 13.19 9.50
N GLU A 157 1.23 14.22 8.73
CA GLU A 157 2.19 15.26 8.40
C GLU A 157 2.71 15.95 9.67
N VAL A 158 1.81 16.29 10.61
CA VAL A 158 2.18 16.92 11.90
C VAL A 158 2.96 15.96 12.81
N HIS A 159 2.53 14.70 12.92
CA HIS A 159 3.11 13.75 13.87
C HIS A 159 4.36 13.02 13.36
N GLU A 160 4.43 12.73 12.06
CA GLU A 160 5.49 11.92 11.44
C GLU A 160 6.35 12.72 10.45
N GLY A 161 6.00 13.97 10.17
CA GLY A 161 6.63 14.77 9.12
C GLY A 161 6.29 14.30 7.71
N ARG A 162 5.33 13.40 7.54
CA ARG A 162 5.03 12.82 6.23
C ARG A 162 4.17 13.75 5.37
N TYR A 163 4.82 14.58 4.57
CA TYR A 163 4.14 15.43 3.60
C TYR A 163 3.64 14.66 2.37
N ILE A 164 2.39 14.89 1.98
CA ILE A 164 1.79 14.41 0.72
C ILE A 164 1.24 15.63 -0.03
N PRO A 165 1.70 15.90 -1.27
CA PRO A 165 1.13 16.96 -2.08
C PRO A 165 -0.37 16.76 -2.33
N PRO A 166 -1.21 17.82 -2.27
CA PRO A 166 -2.64 17.73 -2.56
C PRO A 166 -2.98 17.02 -3.88
N GLU A 167 -2.23 17.31 -4.95
CA GLU A 167 -2.42 16.70 -6.27
C GLU A 167 -2.18 15.18 -6.22
N LYS A 168 -1.16 14.76 -5.46
CA LYS A 168 -0.86 13.34 -5.26
C LYS A 168 -1.97 12.63 -4.50
N PHE A 169 -2.57 13.30 -3.51
CA PHE A 169 -3.71 12.75 -2.78
C PHE A 169 -4.93 12.58 -3.68
N VAL A 170 -5.31 13.63 -4.43
CA VAL A 170 -6.41 13.59 -5.41
C VAL A 170 -6.20 12.45 -6.41
N ASP A 171 -5.00 12.37 -7.00
CA ASP A 171 -4.68 11.32 -7.95
C ASP A 171 -4.84 9.93 -7.35
N GLN A 172 -4.27 9.69 -6.16
CA GLN A 172 -4.33 8.38 -5.52
C GLN A 172 -5.74 8.02 -5.03
N TYR A 173 -6.58 9.00 -4.70
CA TYR A 173 -7.98 8.78 -4.33
C TYR A 173 -8.75 8.13 -5.49
N PHE A 174 -8.74 8.74 -6.67
CA PHE A 174 -9.45 8.19 -7.83
C PHE A 174 -8.77 6.93 -8.38
N LEU A 175 -7.44 6.96 -8.52
CA LEU A 175 -6.70 5.84 -9.14
C LEU A 175 -6.79 4.55 -8.33
N ALA A 176 -6.83 4.60 -6.99
CA ALA A 176 -6.93 3.38 -6.18
C ALA A 176 -8.17 2.57 -6.58
N ARG A 177 -9.32 3.22 -6.63
CA ARG A 177 -10.59 2.60 -7.03
C ARG A 177 -10.59 2.11 -8.48
N GLU A 178 -10.18 2.97 -9.42
CA GLU A 178 -10.13 2.64 -10.85
C GLU A 178 -9.27 1.40 -11.11
N VAL A 179 -8.10 1.32 -10.46
CA VAL A 179 -7.20 0.18 -10.60
C VAL A 179 -7.82 -1.10 -10.02
N VAL A 180 -8.46 -1.03 -8.85
CA VAL A 180 -9.14 -2.19 -8.25
C VAL A 180 -10.23 -2.73 -9.18
N GLN A 181 -11.14 -1.87 -9.68
CA GLN A 181 -12.21 -2.31 -10.58
C GLN A 181 -11.63 -2.92 -11.87
N LYS A 182 -10.65 -2.25 -12.47
CA LYS A 182 -10.00 -2.75 -13.69
C LYS A 182 -9.30 -4.11 -13.49
N LEU A 183 -8.76 -4.37 -12.31
CA LEU A 183 -8.16 -5.67 -11.96
C LEU A 183 -9.24 -6.73 -11.75
N LYS A 184 -10.36 -6.41 -11.07
CA LYS A 184 -11.50 -7.32 -10.90
C LYS A 184 -12.09 -7.70 -12.25
N ASP A 185 -12.31 -6.73 -13.14
CA ASP A 185 -12.82 -7.00 -14.49
C ASP A 185 -11.87 -7.90 -15.31
N LYS A 186 -10.56 -7.73 -15.13
CA LYS A 186 -9.54 -8.47 -15.88
C LYS A 186 -9.38 -9.91 -15.41
N TYR A 187 -9.30 -10.12 -14.10
CA TYR A 187 -8.96 -11.42 -13.52
C TYR A 187 -10.18 -12.17 -12.99
N ASP A 188 -11.29 -11.47 -12.77
CA ASP A 188 -12.59 -12.03 -12.39
C ASP A 188 -12.46 -12.98 -11.19
N HIS A 189 -12.89 -14.23 -11.31
CA HIS A 189 -12.82 -15.27 -10.28
C HIS A 189 -11.39 -15.67 -9.87
N GLN A 190 -10.35 -15.25 -10.60
CA GLN A 190 -8.96 -15.54 -10.21
C GLN A 190 -8.48 -14.67 -9.05
N ILE A 191 -9.16 -13.55 -8.77
CA ILE A 191 -8.88 -12.70 -7.62
C ILE A 191 -10.15 -12.42 -6.83
N ARG A 192 -9.99 -12.22 -5.53
CA ARG A 192 -11.05 -11.73 -4.65
C ARG A 192 -10.83 -10.26 -4.35
N VAL A 193 -11.92 -9.52 -4.20
CA VAL A 193 -11.89 -8.10 -3.83
C VAL A 193 -12.83 -7.89 -2.66
N ASP A 194 -12.28 -7.51 -1.52
CA ASP A 194 -13.06 -7.16 -0.34
C ASP A 194 -13.03 -5.65 -0.18
N VAL A 195 -14.15 -5.06 0.22
CA VAL A 195 -14.30 -3.61 0.40
C VAL A 195 -14.58 -3.32 1.87
N LEU A 196 -13.74 -2.50 2.49
CA LEU A 196 -13.93 -1.97 3.84
C LEU A 196 -14.31 -0.50 3.75
N LEU A 197 -15.51 -0.15 4.21
CA LEU A 197 -15.94 1.23 4.38
C LEU A 197 -15.61 1.67 5.80
N LYS A 198 -14.85 2.76 5.93
CA LYS A 198 -14.51 3.33 7.24
C LYS A 198 -15.55 4.35 7.70
N ASN A 199 -15.76 4.39 9.01
CA ASN A 199 -16.45 5.47 9.71
C ASN A 199 -15.54 6.71 9.81
N THR A 200 -16.10 7.82 10.26
CA THR A 200 -15.38 9.07 10.49
C THR A 200 -14.33 8.97 11.59
N ASP A 201 -14.50 8.04 12.54
CA ASP A 201 -13.53 7.72 13.60
C ASP A 201 -12.46 6.71 13.16
N GLY A 202 -12.47 6.26 11.90
CA GLY A 202 -11.54 5.28 11.36
C GLY A 202 -11.91 3.81 11.63
N SER A 203 -12.96 3.53 12.41
CA SER A 203 -13.47 2.16 12.60
C SER A 203 -14.12 1.61 11.33
N THR A 204 -14.18 0.28 11.19
CA THR A 204 -14.85 -0.33 10.04
C THR A 204 -16.37 -0.20 10.19
N GLN A 205 -17.00 0.58 9.30
CA GLN A 205 -18.46 0.76 9.26
C GLN A 205 -19.15 -0.46 8.65
N ARG A 206 -18.65 -0.90 7.49
CA ARG A 206 -19.21 -2.01 6.71
C ARG A 206 -18.09 -2.72 5.95
N SER A 207 -18.22 -4.03 5.83
CA SER A 207 -17.36 -4.88 5.01
C SER A 207 -18.19 -5.62 3.97
N PHE A 208 -17.71 -5.69 2.74
CA PHE A 208 -18.29 -6.47 1.66
C PHE A 208 -17.23 -7.44 1.14
N ALA A 209 -17.53 -8.73 1.14
CA ALA A 209 -16.60 -9.77 0.71
C ALA A 209 -16.82 -10.13 -0.76
N ASP A 210 -15.72 -10.41 -1.47
CA ASP A 210 -15.64 -10.84 -2.87
C ASP A 210 -16.62 -10.14 -3.81
N VAL A 211 -16.46 -8.82 -3.92
CA VAL A 211 -17.34 -7.94 -4.68
C VAL A 211 -17.02 -7.99 -6.17
N ASP A 212 -18.05 -8.09 -7.00
CA ASP A 212 -17.89 -8.05 -8.47
C ASP A 212 -17.72 -6.62 -8.99
N ASN A 213 -18.37 -5.66 -8.33
CA ASN A 213 -18.39 -4.28 -8.77
C ASN A 213 -18.27 -3.33 -7.57
N VAL A 214 -17.08 -2.75 -7.42
CA VAL A 214 -16.77 -1.77 -6.38
C VAL A 214 -17.60 -0.50 -6.56
N ASP A 215 -17.87 -0.11 -7.82
CA ASP A 215 -18.58 1.13 -8.13
C ASP A 215 -20.03 1.15 -7.65
N LYS A 216 -20.69 -0.01 -7.63
CA LYS A 216 -22.06 -0.15 -7.10
C LYS A 216 -22.12 -0.02 -5.59
N LEU A 217 -21.07 -0.42 -4.88
CA LEU A 217 -21.03 -0.42 -3.42
C LEU A 217 -20.57 0.93 -2.86
N VAL A 218 -19.63 1.56 -3.55
CA VAL A 218 -19.11 2.88 -3.21
C VAL A 218 -19.34 3.81 -4.40
N PRO A 219 -20.54 4.36 -4.59
CA PRO A 219 -20.76 5.31 -5.69
C PRO A 219 -19.87 6.53 -5.50
N GLU A 220 -19.17 6.96 -6.56
CA GLU A 220 -18.36 8.18 -6.49
C GLU A 220 -19.28 9.39 -6.32
N ARG A 221 -19.04 10.17 -5.27
CA ARG A 221 -19.83 11.36 -4.96
C ARG A 221 -19.04 12.65 -5.19
N PHE A 222 -17.74 12.54 -5.42
CA PHE A 222 -16.84 13.66 -5.56
C PHE A 222 -16.19 13.66 -6.95
N ASN A 223 -16.05 14.84 -7.52
CA ASN A 223 -15.17 15.03 -8.67
C ASN A 223 -13.78 15.48 -8.21
N ARG A 224 -12.82 15.51 -9.14
CA ARG A 224 -11.43 15.90 -8.84
C ARG A 224 -11.30 17.30 -8.25
N GLU A 225 -12.11 18.27 -8.70
CA GLU A 225 -12.08 19.65 -8.21
C GLU A 225 -12.52 19.70 -6.74
N GLN A 226 -13.59 19.01 -6.38
CA GLN A 226 -14.09 18.93 -5.00
C GLN A 226 -13.08 18.28 -4.05
N VAL A 227 -12.43 17.18 -4.48
CA VAL A 227 -11.37 16.54 -3.67
C VAL A 227 -10.15 17.46 -3.54
N MET A 228 -9.84 18.25 -4.58
CA MET A 228 -8.76 19.24 -4.53
C MET A 228 -9.08 20.37 -3.54
N GLU A 229 -10.31 20.91 -3.56
CA GLU A 229 -10.74 21.93 -2.61
C GLU A 229 -10.61 21.44 -1.16
N ILE A 230 -10.99 20.18 -0.90
CA ILE A 230 -10.79 19.53 0.40
C ILE A 230 -9.31 19.53 0.80
N ALA A 231 -8.42 19.20 -0.13
CA ALA A 231 -6.99 19.05 0.13
C ALA A 231 -6.24 20.39 0.25
N ILE A 232 -6.80 21.49 -0.25
CA ILE A 232 -6.22 22.84 -0.17
C ILE A 232 -6.76 23.62 1.04
N HIS A 233 -8.04 23.44 1.39
CA HIS A 233 -8.73 24.30 2.35
C HIS A 233 -8.93 23.71 3.75
N ASN A 234 -8.56 22.44 3.98
CA ASN A 234 -8.57 21.78 5.30
C ASN A 234 -7.16 21.33 5.71
#